data_AF-A0A8U0QGY7-F1
#
_entry.id   AF-A0A8U0QGY7-F1
#
_cell.length_a   1.000
_cell.length_b   1.000
_cell.length_c   1.000
_cell.angle_alpha   90.00
_cell.angle_beta   90.00
_cell.angle_gamma   90.00
#
_symmetry.space_group_name_H-M   'P 1'
#
loop_
_entity.id
_entity.type
_entity.pdbx_description
1 polymer ?
#
loop_
_entity_poly.entity_id
_entity_poly.type
_entity_poly.pdbx_seq_one_letter_code
_entity_poly.pdbx_strand_id
1 'polypeptide(L)'
;MGNVFGRKSRPSRVTEQDRAILQLKQQRDKLKHYQKRVTLQLEKERSLAKQLLKDGKKEKALVLLKKKRYQDQLLDKTEKQISNLERMVQDIEFVQIEMKVIEGLKVGNDCLKSMHEAMSLEDVERIMDETQDAIEYQRQIDEMLSGSLTQEDEDAVLSELEAITQGEDVELPEVPTEPLPEVPEPAETEPVYHSSLPGWLEPKSDVDWIPPTRLRPTPLLP
;
A
#
# COMPACT_ATOMS: atom_id res chain seq x y z
N MET A 1 -20.15 -52.65 9.40
CA MET A 1 -19.60 -52.17 8.12
C MET A 1 -20.56 -51.13 7.55
N GLY A 2 -20.10 -49.92 7.23
CA GLY A 2 -20.94 -48.95 6.52
C GLY A 2 -20.69 -47.45 6.77
N ASN A 3 -19.45 -47.00 6.99
CA ASN A 3 -19.11 -45.59 6.76
C ASN A 3 -18.83 -45.41 5.27
N VAL A 4 -19.84 -44.96 4.51
CA VAL A 4 -19.69 -44.62 3.09
C VAL A 4 -20.45 -43.32 2.84
N PHE A 5 -19.82 -42.42 2.07
CA PHE A 5 -20.24 -41.05 1.77
C PHE A 5 -19.77 -39.95 2.75
N GLY A 6 -18.46 -39.90 2.95
CA GLY A 6 -17.75 -38.63 3.11
C GLY A 6 -18.01 -37.73 1.88
N ARG A 7 -19.04 -36.88 1.98
CA ARG A 7 -19.29 -35.81 1.03
C ARG A 7 -18.17 -34.78 1.21
N LYS A 8 -17.13 -34.84 0.37
CA LYS A 8 -16.15 -33.74 0.25
C LYS A 8 -16.94 -32.47 -0.03
N SER A 9 -17.00 -31.59 0.98
CA SER A 9 -17.73 -30.33 0.91
C SER A 9 -17.12 -29.52 -0.22
N ARG A 10 -17.94 -29.12 -1.20
CA ARG A 10 -17.53 -28.13 -2.20
C ARG A 10 -17.03 -26.90 -1.45
N PRO A 11 -15.91 -26.26 -1.84
CA PRO A 11 -15.48 -25.03 -1.19
C PRO A 11 -16.67 -24.05 -1.23
N SER A 12 -17.16 -23.66 -0.05
CA SER A 12 -18.34 -22.80 0.03
C SER A 12 -17.99 -21.46 -0.59
N ARG A 13 -18.83 -20.96 -1.51
CA ARG A 13 -18.77 -19.58 -2.01
C ARG A 13 -18.85 -18.52 -0.92
N VAL A 14 -19.20 -18.93 0.30
CA VAL A 14 -19.29 -18.09 1.49
C VAL A 14 -17.94 -18.10 2.18
N THR A 15 -17.32 -16.93 2.24
CA THR A 15 -16.05 -16.71 2.94
C THR A 15 -16.25 -16.70 4.46
N GLU A 16 -15.18 -16.81 5.25
CA GLU A 16 -15.30 -16.71 6.71
C GLU A 16 -15.76 -15.32 7.15
N GLN A 17 -15.37 -14.29 6.40
CA GLN A 17 -15.79 -12.91 6.58
C GLN A 17 -17.29 -12.75 6.37
N ASP A 18 -17.86 -13.39 5.33
CA ASP A 18 -19.31 -13.38 5.10
C ASP A 18 -20.09 -14.01 6.25
N ARG A 19 -19.54 -15.08 6.85
CA ARG A 19 -20.14 -15.73 8.03
C ARG A 19 -20.11 -14.80 9.25
N ALA A 20 -19.00 -14.09 9.45
CA ALA A 20 -18.89 -13.11 10.54
C ALA A 20 -19.88 -11.95 10.36
N ILE A 21 -19.97 -11.37 9.15
CA ILE A 21 -20.95 -10.31 8.82
C ILE A 21 -22.37 -10.82 9.07
N LEU A 22 -22.70 -12.04 8.65
CA LEU A 22 -24.02 -12.63 8.87
C LEU A 22 -24.33 -12.76 10.36
N GLN A 23 -23.38 -13.25 11.17
CA GLN A 23 -23.55 -13.37 12.62
C GLN A 23 -23.79 -12.01 13.28
N LEU A 24 -23.02 -10.99 12.92
CA LEU A 24 -23.19 -9.63 13.45
C LEU A 24 -24.56 -9.06 13.08
N LYS A 25 -24.98 -9.23 11.81
CA LYS A 25 -26.32 -8.80 11.33
C LYS A 25 -27.43 -9.53 12.09
N GLN A 26 -27.31 -10.84 12.32
CA GLN A 26 -28.27 -11.60 13.13
C GLN A 26 -28.36 -11.10 14.57
N GLN A 27 -27.23 -10.80 15.22
CA GLN A 27 -27.25 -10.27 16.60
C GLN A 27 -27.87 -8.87 16.65
N ARG A 28 -27.55 -8.01 15.69
CA ARG A 28 -28.19 -6.70 15.55
C ARG A 28 -29.71 -6.82 15.41
N ASP A 29 -30.17 -7.74 14.58
CA ASP A 29 -31.61 -7.92 14.35
C ASP A 29 -32.33 -8.45 15.60
N LYS A 30 -31.69 -9.33 16.38
CA LYS A 30 -32.19 -9.77 17.69
C LYS A 30 -32.31 -8.59 18.67
N LEU A 31 -31.31 -7.72 18.73
CA LEU A 31 -31.35 -6.51 19.58
C LEU A 31 -32.44 -5.54 19.13
N LYS A 32 -32.62 -5.33 17.82
CA LYS A 32 -33.73 -4.52 17.28
C LYS A 32 -35.09 -5.12 17.64
N HIS A 33 -35.22 -6.45 17.61
CA HIS A 33 -36.45 -7.13 18.02
C HIS A 33 -36.72 -6.99 19.53
N TYR A 34 -35.67 -7.09 20.35
CA TYR A 34 -35.75 -6.83 21.78
C TYR A 34 -36.17 -5.38 22.07
N GLN A 35 -35.56 -4.41 21.41
CA GLN A 35 -35.93 -2.98 21.50
C GLN A 35 -37.43 -2.78 21.22
N LYS A 36 -37.94 -3.31 20.10
CA LYS A 36 -39.38 -3.23 19.76
C LYS A 36 -40.30 -3.85 20.81
N ARG A 37 -39.90 -4.97 21.41
CA ARG A 37 -40.70 -5.61 22.47
C ARG A 37 -40.76 -4.75 23.73
N VAL A 38 -39.62 -4.17 24.13
CA VAL A 38 -39.52 -3.33 25.33
C VAL A 38 -40.24 -2.00 25.13
N THR A 39 -40.18 -1.38 23.95
CA THR A 39 -40.90 -0.12 23.67
C THR A 39 -42.42 -0.32 23.77
N LEU A 40 -42.96 -1.40 23.22
CA LEU A 40 -44.39 -1.74 23.35
C LEU A 40 -44.78 -1.98 24.82
N GLN A 41 -43.89 -2.59 25.61
CA GLN A 41 -44.13 -2.79 27.04
C GLN A 41 -44.14 -1.46 27.81
N LEU A 42 -43.21 -0.55 27.49
CA LEU A 42 -43.13 0.79 28.07
C LEU A 42 -44.38 1.63 27.79
N GLU A 43 -44.97 1.52 26.60
CA GLU A 43 -46.23 2.20 26.26
C GLU A 43 -47.40 1.72 27.13
N LYS A 44 -47.50 0.40 27.36
CA LYS A 44 -48.48 -0.20 28.26
C LYS A 44 -48.27 0.22 29.71
N GLU A 45 -47.02 0.21 30.18
CA GLU A 45 -46.68 0.64 31.53
C GLU A 45 -47.00 2.13 31.73
N ARG A 46 -46.82 2.96 30.69
CA ARG A 46 -47.19 4.38 30.69
C ARG A 46 -48.70 4.59 30.78
N SER A 47 -49.51 3.82 30.07
CA SER A 47 -50.97 3.92 30.16
C SER A 47 -51.49 3.46 31.52
N LEU A 48 -50.94 2.36 32.07
CA LEU A 48 -51.25 1.88 33.42
C LEU A 48 -50.85 2.89 34.50
N ALA A 49 -49.67 3.52 34.39
CA ALA A 49 -49.25 4.55 35.32
C ALA A 49 -50.21 5.76 35.29
N LYS A 50 -50.68 6.18 34.11
CA LYS A 50 -51.70 7.23 33.98
C LYS A 50 -53.03 6.85 34.65
N GLN A 51 -53.47 5.59 34.52
CA GLN A 51 -54.68 5.11 35.18
C GLN A 51 -54.54 5.10 36.71
N LEU A 52 -53.42 4.60 37.24
CA LEU A 52 -53.17 4.58 38.69
C LEU A 52 -53.08 5.99 39.30
N LEU A 53 -52.62 6.98 38.55
CA LEU A 53 -52.64 8.38 38.97
C LEU A 53 -54.06 8.94 39.05
N LYS A 54 -54.95 8.57 38.11
CA LYS A 54 -56.38 8.93 38.15
C LYS A 54 -57.10 8.28 39.34
N ASP A 55 -56.74 7.05 39.66
CA ASP A 55 -57.28 6.30 40.81
C ASP A 55 -56.74 6.77 42.18
N GLY A 56 -55.87 7.80 42.22
CA GLY A 56 -55.27 8.31 43.45
C GLY A 56 -54.18 7.42 44.07
N LYS A 57 -53.80 6.31 43.42
CA LYS A 57 -52.81 5.32 43.91
C LYS A 57 -51.37 5.75 43.58
N LYS A 58 -50.94 6.87 44.16
CA LYS A 58 -49.64 7.53 43.87
C LYS A 58 -48.42 6.64 44.10
N GLU A 59 -48.39 5.86 45.18
CA GLU A 59 -47.24 4.99 45.51
C GLU A 59 -47.00 3.91 44.45
N LYS A 60 -48.07 3.27 43.98
CA LYS A 60 -48.00 2.25 42.91
C LYS A 60 -47.57 2.86 41.57
N ALA A 61 -48.06 4.06 41.26
CA ALA A 61 -47.65 4.80 40.06
C ALA A 61 -46.15 5.15 40.11
N LEU A 62 -45.62 5.54 41.28
CA LEU A 62 -44.22 5.87 41.46
C LEU A 62 -43.29 4.66 41.24
N VAL A 63 -43.67 3.47 41.69
CA VAL A 63 -42.92 2.23 41.43
C VAL A 63 -42.88 1.91 39.92
N LEU A 64 -44.01 2.05 39.21
CA LEU A 64 -44.05 1.85 37.75
C LEU A 64 -43.17 2.87 37.01
N LEU A 65 -43.18 4.13 37.43
CA LEU A 65 -42.34 5.16 36.82
C LEU A 65 -40.83 4.90 37.04
N LYS A 66 -40.44 4.38 38.21
CA LYS A 66 -39.07 3.92 38.46
C LYS A 66 -38.68 2.76 37.55
N LYS A 67 -39.57 1.77 37.40
CA LYS A 67 -39.39 0.63 36.48
C LYS A 67 -39.22 1.10 35.03
N LYS A 68 -40.09 2.02 34.59
CA LYS A 68 -40.01 2.67 33.27
C LYS A 68 -38.64 3.30 33.05
N ARG A 69 -38.17 4.12 33.99
CA ARG A 69 -36.87 4.82 33.87
C ARG A 69 -35.69 3.85 33.75
N TYR A 70 -35.73 2.73 34.47
CA TYR A 70 -34.70 1.68 34.35
C TYR A 70 -34.72 1.01 32.97
N GLN A 71 -35.91 0.72 32.43
CA GLN A 71 -36.05 0.15 31.09
C GLN A 71 -35.60 1.13 29.99
N ASP A 72 -35.91 2.43 30.13
CA ASP A 72 -35.40 3.47 29.23
C ASP A 72 -33.86 3.47 29.20
N GLN A 73 -33.19 3.41 30.36
CA GLN A 73 -31.72 3.32 30.43
C GLN A 73 -31.16 2.05 29.78
N LEU A 74 -31.90 0.94 29.85
CA LEU A 74 -31.50 -0.31 29.21
C LEU A 74 -31.67 -0.23 27.68
N LEU A 75 -32.70 0.47 27.20
CA LEU A 75 -32.88 0.77 25.78
C LEU A 75 -31.74 1.64 25.25
N ASP A 76 -31.32 2.68 25.98
CA ASP A 76 -30.19 3.53 25.57
C ASP A 76 -28.89 2.71 25.42
N LYS A 77 -28.65 1.75 26.34
CA LYS A 77 -27.51 0.83 26.24
C LYS A 77 -27.63 -0.10 25.03
N THR A 78 -28.84 -0.60 24.78
CA THR A 78 -29.12 -1.48 23.63
C THR A 78 -28.92 -0.73 22.31
N GLU A 79 -29.33 0.53 22.23
CA GLU A 79 -29.13 1.36 21.05
C GLU A 79 -27.65 1.59 20.75
N LYS A 80 -26.86 1.90 21.79
CA LYS A 80 -25.39 1.97 21.67
C LYS A 80 -24.78 0.66 21.16
N GLN A 81 -25.26 -0.49 21.65
CA GLN A 81 -24.81 -1.81 21.18
C GLN A 81 -25.17 -2.05 19.71
N ILE A 82 -26.37 -1.65 19.28
CA ILE A 82 -26.80 -1.73 17.87
C ILE A 82 -25.88 -0.88 16.99
N SER A 83 -25.60 0.37 17.38
CA SER A 83 -24.69 1.24 16.63
C SER A 83 -23.26 0.67 16.56
N ASN A 84 -22.77 0.06 17.65
CA ASN A 84 -21.46 -0.59 17.67
C ASN A 84 -21.42 -1.79 16.72
N LEU A 85 -22.47 -2.61 16.66
CA LEU A 85 -22.57 -3.73 15.72
C LEU A 85 -22.64 -3.25 14.27
N GLU A 86 -23.37 -2.17 14.00
CA GLU A 86 -23.45 -1.57 12.67
C GLU A 86 -22.09 -1.02 12.21
N ARG A 87 -21.35 -0.35 13.11
CA ARG A 87 -19.98 0.09 12.85
C ARG A 87 -19.05 -1.09 12.55
N MET A 88 -19.08 -2.14 13.37
CA MET A 88 -18.23 -3.32 13.17
C MET A 88 -18.49 -4.01 11.81
N VAL A 89 -19.75 -4.03 11.34
CA VAL A 89 -20.07 -4.52 10.00
C VAL A 89 -19.44 -3.65 8.91
N GLN A 90 -19.53 -2.32 9.04
CA GLN A 90 -18.92 -1.38 8.10
C GLN A 90 -17.39 -1.51 8.08
N ASP A 91 -16.77 -1.64 9.26
CA ASP A 91 -15.32 -1.81 9.39
C ASP A 91 -14.85 -3.09 8.68
N ILE A 92 -15.57 -4.21 8.84
CA ILE A 92 -15.24 -5.45 8.12
C ILE A 92 -15.42 -5.29 6.60
N GLU A 93 -16.49 -4.63 6.16
CA GLU A 93 -16.74 -4.37 4.73
C GLU A 93 -15.63 -3.45 4.15
N PHE A 94 -15.13 -2.49 4.93
CA PHE A 94 -14.01 -1.63 4.54
C PHE A 94 -12.69 -2.39 4.46
N VAL A 95 -12.36 -3.21 5.46
CA VAL A 95 -11.15 -4.06 5.46
C VAL A 95 -11.14 -5.01 4.25
N GLN A 96 -12.30 -5.51 3.82
CA GLN A 96 -12.37 -6.31 2.59
C GLN A 96 -11.97 -5.52 1.32
N ILE A 97 -12.25 -4.22 1.28
CA ILE A 97 -11.83 -3.35 0.18
C ILE A 97 -10.32 -3.10 0.29
N GLU A 98 -9.81 -2.80 1.49
CA GLU A 98 -8.38 -2.61 1.72
C GLU A 98 -7.56 -3.84 1.32
N MET A 99 -8.04 -5.05 1.64
CA MET A 99 -7.40 -6.30 1.21
C MET A 99 -7.28 -6.38 -0.32
N LYS A 100 -8.33 -6.02 -1.06
CA LYS A 100 -8.30 -6.01 -2.53
C LYS A 100 -7.31 -4.97 -3.09
N VAL A 101 -7.19 -3.82 -2.42
CA VAL A 101 -6.20 -2.79 -2.80
C VAL A 101 -4.78 -3.34 -2.61
N ILE A 102 -4.50 -3.98 -1.47
CA ILE A 102 -3.21 -4.61 -1.19
C ILE A 102 -2.90 -5.71 -2.22
N GLU A 103 -3.88 -6.55 -2.56
CA GLU A 103 -3.73 -7.55 -3.62
C GLU A 103 -3.40 -6.92 -4.98
N GLY A 104 -4.08 -5.83 -5.35
CA GLY A 104 -3.78 -5.06 -6.56
C GLY A 104 -2.38 -4.45 -6.57
N LEU A 105 -1.93 -3.88 -5.46
CA LEU A 105 -0.58 -3.37 -5.30
C LEU A 105 0.48 -4.47 -5.41
N LYS A 106 0.21 -5.67 -4.87
CA LYS A 106 1.10 -6.82 -4.99
C LYS A 106 1.24 -7.25 -6.45
N VAL A 107 0.13 -7.38 -7.18
CA VAL A 107 0.17 -7.70 -8.62
C VAL A 107 0.92 -6.63 -9.41
N GLY A 108 0.71 -5.35 -9.10
CA GLY A 108 1.45 -4.25 -9.70
C GLY A 108 2.97 -4.33 -9.43
N ASN A 109 3.35 -4.65 -8.19
CA ASN A 109 4.76 -4.82 -7.82
C ASN A 109 5.39 -6.04 -8.51
N ASP A 110 4.68 -7.15 -8.60
CA ASP A 110 5.15 -8.35 -9.30
C ASP A 110 5.32 -8.10 -10.81
N CYS A 111 4.40 -7.34 -11.42
CA CYS A 111 4.53 -6.88 -12.81
C CYS A 111 5.78 -6.00 -13.00
N LEU A 112 5.99 -5.01 -12.12
CA LEU A 112 7.17 -4.14 -12.16
C LEU A 112 8.48 -4.95 -12.02
N LYS A 113 8.52 -5.96 -11.14
CA LYS A 113 9.67 -6.86 -11.02
C LYS A 113 9.94 -7.61 -12.32
N SER A 114 8.90 -8.19 -12.93
CA SER A 114 9.06 -8.90 -14.20
C SER A 114 9.55 -7.99 -15.34
N MET A 115 9.11 -6.74 -15.38
CA MET A 115 9.60 -5.76 -16.35
C MET A 115 11.07 -5.37 -16.09
N HIS A 116 11.46 -5.20 -14.83
CA HIS A 116 12.85 -4.93 -14.46
C HIS A 116 13.77 -6.11 -14.81
N GLU A 117 13.34 -7.34 -14.58
CA GLU A 117 14.09 -8.55 -14.97
C GLU A 117 14.28 -8.62 -16.48
N ALA A 118 13.21 -8.38 -17.27
CA ALA A 118 13.28 -8.35 -18.73
C ALA A 118 14.23 -7.26 -19.27
N MET A 119 14.13 -6.03 -18.74
CA MET A 119 15.05 -4.94 -19.12
C MET A 119 16.51 -5.26 -18.79
N SER A 120 16.77 -5.83 -17.60
CA SER A 120 18.14 -6.19 -17.21
C SER A 120 18.76 -7.27 -18.10
N LEU A 121 17.96 -8.21 -18.62
CA LEU A 121 18.43 -9.23 -19.56
C LEU A 121 18.79 -8.61 -20.91
N GLU A 122 17.89 -7.79 -21.47
CA GLU A 122 18.09 -7.11 -22.76
C GLU A 122 19.29 -6.13 -22.71
N ASP A 123 19.46 -5.41 -21.60
CA ASP A 123 20.61 -4.53 -21.40
C ASP A 123 21.93 -5.31 -21.31
N VAL A 124 21.95 -6.50 -20.69
CA VAL A 124 23.14 -7.36 -20.62
C VAL A 124 23.46 -7.96 -21.99
N GLU A 125 22.45 -8.42 -22.73
CA GLU A 125 22.61 -8.97 -24.09
C GLU A 125 23.20 -7.91 -25.04
N ARG A 126 22.66 -6.68 -25.02
CA ARG A 126 23.20 -5.57 -25.82
C ARG A 126 24.68 -5.28 -25.51
N ILE A 127 25.06 -5.26 -24.23
CA ILE A 127 26.45 -4.99 -23.84
C ILE A 127 27.38 -6.12 -24.29
N MET A 128 26.93 -7.38 -24.24
CA MET A 128 27.72 -8.52 -24.72
C MET A 128 27.91 -8.47 -26.23
N ASP A 129 26.86 -8.14 -26.98
CA ASP A 129 26.95 -7.97 -28.44
C ASP A 129 27.92 -6.83 -28.81
N GLU A 130 27.78 -5.65 -28.19
CA GLU A 130 28.68 -4.51 -28.42
C GLU A 130 30.15 -4.84 -28.08
N THR A 131 30.37 -5.60 -26.99
CA THR A 131 31.72 -6.02 -26.58
C THR A 131 32.30 -7.05 -27.54
N GLN A 132 31.48 -7.99 -28.02
CA GLN A 132 31.91 -9.01 -28.96
C GLN A 132 32.23 -8.40 -30.33
N ASP A 133 31.41 -7.47 -30.82
CA ASP A 133 31.68 -6.69 -32.02
C ASP A 133 32.98 -5.90 -31.91
N ALA A 134 33.26 -5.28 -30.74
CA ALA A 134 34.52 -4.58 -30.50
C ALA A 134 35.74 -5.53 -30.50
N ILE A 135 35.62 -6.72 -29.91
CA ILE A 135 36.67 -7.74 -29.94
C ILE A 135 36.91 -8.25 -31.37
N GLU A 136 35.85 -8.46 -32.15
CA GLU A 136 35.95 -8.89 -33.54
C GLU A 136 36.56 -7.80 -34.42
N TYR A 137 36.20 -6.54 -34.21
CA TYR A 137 36.83 -5.40 -34.86
C TYR A 137 38.32 -5.29 -34.52
N GLN A 138 38.68 -5.46 -33.24
CA GLN A 138 40.09 -5.48 -32.82
C GLN A 138 40.84 -6.65 -33.45
N ARG A 139 40.24 -7.85 -33.51
CA ARG A 139 40.85 -9.00 -34.20
C ARG A 139 41.04 -8.76 -35.69
N GLN A 140 40.09 -8.09 -36.35
CA GLN A 140 40.25 -7.70 -37.76
C GLN A 140 41.39 -6.70 -37.94
N ILE A 141 41.54 -5.74 -37.02
CA ILE A 141 42.70 -4.83 -36.99
C ILE A 141 43.99 -5.65 -36.82
N ASP A 142 44.04 -6.54 -35.83
CA ASP A 142 45.21 -7.37 -35.54
C ASP A 142 45.56 -8.28 -36.73
N GLU A 143 44.57 -8.88 -37.40
CA GLU A 143 44.77 -9.71 -38.59
C GLU A 143 45.29 -8.88 -39.78
N MET A 144 44.70 -7.70 -40.03
CA MET A 144 45.18 -6.76 -41.05
C MET A 144 46.61 -6.28 -40.79
N LEU A 145 46.96 -6.02 -39.53
CA LEU A 145 48.30 -5.59 -39.12
C LEU A 145 49.32 -6.75 -39.20
N SER A 146 48.95 -7.94 -38.74
CA SER A 146 49.84 -9.11 -38.70
C SER A 146 50.25 -9.64 -40.08
N GLY A 147 49.43 -9.42 -41.11
CA GLY A 147 49.74 -9.82 -42.49
C GLY A 147 50.55 -8.80 -43.29
N SER A 148 50.80 -7.61 -42.75
CA SER A 148 51.29 -6.45 -43.52
C SER A 148 52.69 -5.96 -43.15
N LEU A 149 53.27 -6.40 -42.02
CA LEU A 149 54.60 -5.98 -41.58
C LEU A 149 55.69 -6.96 -42.03
N THR A 150 56.83 -6.45 -42.50
CA THR A 150 58.04 -7.25 -42.70
C THR A 150 58.90 -7.24 -41.44
N GLN A 151 59.84 -8.19 -41.31
CA GLN A 151 60.68 -8.30 -40.12
C GLN A 151 61.57 -7.05 -39.88
N GLU A 152 61.93 -6.32 -40.94
CA GLU A 152 62.64 -5.03 -40.83
C GLU A 152 61.73 -3.91 -40.29
N ASP A 153 60.44 -3.94 -40.62
CA ASP A 153 59.45 -2.99 -40.11
C ASP A 153 59.13 -3.26 -38.63
N GLU A 154 59.10 -4.53 -38.21
CA GLU A 154 58.93 -4.92 -36.81
C GLU A 154 60.09 -4.41 -35.94
N ASP A 155 61.33 -4.56 -36.42
CA ASP A 155 62.53 -4.05 -35.73
C ASP A 155 62.54 -2.52 -35.64
N ALA A 156 62.08 -1.81 -36.68
CA ALA A 156 61.96 -0.35 -36.67
C ALA A 156 60.89 0.15 -35.68
N VAL A 157 59.73 -0.51 -35.64
CA VAL A 157 58.66 -0.21 -34.68
C VAL A 157 59.11 -0.50 -33.24
N LEU A 158 59.83 -1.60 -33.00
CA LEU A 158 60.39 -1.90 -31.68
C LEU A 158 61.39 -0.83 -31.24
N SER A 159 62.26 -0.36 -32.15
CA SER A 159 63.19 0.73 -31.85
C SER A 159 62.47 2.06 -31.57
N GLU A 160 61.37 2.36 -32.25
CA GLU A 160 60.55 3.56 -31.99
C GLU A 160 59.79 3.44 -30.66
N LEU A 161 59.23 2.26 -30.35
CA LEU A 161 58.60 1.96 -29.07
C LEU A 161 59.61 2.13 -27.92
N GLU A 162 60.81 1.57 -28.07
CA GLU A 162 61.88 1.74 -27.08
C GLU A 162 62.28 3.22 -26.93
N ALA A 163 62.32 3.99 -28.01
CA ALA A 163 62.61 5.43 -27.94
C ALA A 163 61.52 6.23 -27.21
N ILE A 164 60.23 5.88 -27.39
CA ILE A 164 59.12 6.50 -26.66
C ILE A 164 59.18 6.10 -25.18
N THR A 165 59.44 4.82 -24.89
CA THR A 165 59.46 4.29 -23.52
C THR A 165 60.71 4.75 -22.75
N GLN A 166 61.86 4.94 -23.41
CA GLN A 166 63.06 5.54 -22.82
C GLN A 166 62.96 7.08 -22.71
N GLY A 167 62.14 7.72 -23.55
CA GLY A 167 61.78 9.13 -23.41
C GLY A 167 60.84 9.40 -22.22
N GLU A 168 60.16 8.36 -21.74
CA GLU A 168 59.39 8.31 -20.49
C GLU A 168 60.16 7.56 -19.39
N ASP A 169 61.44 7.89 -19.18
CA ASP A 169 61.93 7.94 -17.80
C ASP A 169 61.17 9.10 -17.13
N VAL A 170 59.94 8.82 -16.73
CA VAL A 170 59.19 9.70 -15.84
C VAL A 170 59.98 9.70 -14.54
N GLU A 171 60.84 10.70 -14.35
CA GLU A 171 61.14 11.21 -13.02
C GLU A 171 59.78 11.52 -12.39
N LEU A 172 59.22 10.55 -11.69
CA LEU A 172 58.03 10.76 -10.87
C LEU A 172 58.39 11.93 -9.96
N PRO A 173 57.72 13.09 -10.08
CA PRO A 173 58.04 14.22 -9.23
C PRO A 173 57.86 13.78 -7.78
N GLU A 174 58.83 14.10 -6.92
CA GLU A 174 58.73 13.81 -5.49
C GLU A 174 57.38 14.29 -4.98
N VAL A 175 56.61 13.37 -4.38
CA VAL A 175 55.28 13.66 -3.85
C VAL A 175 55.40 14.86 -2.91
N PRO A 176 54.71 15.99 -3.19
CA PRO A 176 54.75 17.15 -2.31
C PRO A 176 54.39 16.75 -0.88
N THR A 177 55.30 16.99 0.06
CA THR A 177 55.10 16.70 1.50
C THR A 177 54.39 17.85 2.23
N GLU A 178 53.71 18.73 1.49
CA GLU A 178 52.96 19.83 2.09
C GLU A 178 51.67 19.30 2.73
N PRO A 179 51.37 19.65 4.00
CA PRO A 179 50.14 19.23 4.64
C PRO A 179 48.96 19.83 3.89
N LEU A 180 48.04 18.96 3.47
CA LEU A 180 46.77 19.34 2.84
C LEU A 180 46.03 20.36 3.73
N PRO A 181 45.38 21.38 3.15
CA PRO A 181 44.55 22.30 3.92
C PRO A 181 43.48 21.52 4.68
N GLU A 182 43.36 21.80 5.98
CA GLU A 182 42.32 21.23 6.84
C GLU A 182 40.95 21.56 6.25
N VAL A 183 40.31 20.54 5.66
CA VAL A 183 38.85 20.53 5.49
C VAL A 183 38.30 20.68 6.91
N PRO A 184 37.44 21.68 7.20
CA PRO A 184 36.87 21.82 8.52
C PRO A 184 36.23 20.49 8.91
N GLU A 185 36.67 19.94 10.03
CA GLU A 185 36.10 18.74 10.63
C GLU A 185 34.57 18.86 10.65
N PRO A 186 33.84 17.77 10.34
CA PRO A 186 32.41 17.77 10.47
C PRO A 186 32.09 18.06 11.93
N ALA A 187 31.63 19.27 12.22
CA ALA A 187 31.04 19.59 13.50
C ALA A 187 29.90 18.59 13.72
N GLU A 188 30.12 17.71 14.67
CA GLU A 188 29.13 16.83 15.26
C GLU A 188 27.90 17.66 15.63
N THR A 189 26.90 17.65 14.76
CA THR A 189 25.54 17.98 15.16
C THR A 189 24.89 16.64 15.47
N GLU A 190 24.77 16.37 16.78
CA GLU A 190 24.02 15.24 17.28
C GLU A 190 22.63 15.16 16.60
N PRO A 191 22.08 13.95 16.39
CA PRO A 191 20.80 13.79 15.72
C PRO A 191 19.71 14.37 16.61
N VAL A 192 19.20 15.56 16.25
CA VAL A 192 17.98 16.08 16.85
C VAL A 192 16.81 15.26 16.34
N TYR A 193 16.53 14.15 17.02
CA TYR A 193 15.20 13.57 17.05
C TYR A 193 14.27 14.58 17.72
N HIS A 194 13.69 15.50 16.93
CA HIS A 194 12.44 16.12 17.33
C HIS A 194 11.32 15.10 17.17
N SER A 195 11.19 14.28 18.20
CA SER A 195 9.97 13.58 18.57
C SER A 195 8.89 14.60 18.94
N SER A 196 8.23 15.19 17.95
CA SER A 196 6.94 15.87 18.10
C SER A 196 6.38 16.21 16.72
N LEU A 197 5.34 15.50 16.29
CA LEU A 197 4.50 15.93 15.18
C LEU A 197 3.57 17.06 15.63
N PRO A 198 3.61 18.23 14.96
CA PRO A 198 2.40 18.98 14.66
C PRO A 198 2.31 19.18 13.14
N GLY A 199 1.21 18.88 12.46
CA GLY A 199 -0.05 19.59 12.60
C GLY A 199 -0.26 20.50 11.38
N TRP A 200 -0.74 19.90 10.29
CA TRP A 200 -1.45 20.51 9.14
C TRP A 200 -0.74 21.59 8.29
N LEU A 201 -0.62 21.31 6.99
CA LEU A 201 -0.86 22.33 5.96
C LEU A 201 -1.98 21.83 5.04
N GLU A 202 -3.14 22.47 5.16
CA GLU A 202 -4.28 22.33 4.26
C GLU A 202 -3.91 22.79 2.83
N PRO A 203 -4.43 22.14 1.77
CA PRO A 203 -4.29 22.67 0.42
C PRO A 203 -5.24 23.86 0.24
N LYS A 204 -4.67 25.05 -0.03
CA LYS A 204 -5.44 26.19 -0.53
C LYS A 204 -5.94 25.87 -1.94
N SER A 205 -7.26 25.88 -2.07
CA SER A 205 -8.00 26.04 -3.32
C SER A 205 -7.49 27.24 -4.10
N ASP A 206 -7.09 27.03 -5.36
CA ASP A 206 -7.37 27.91 -6.51
C ASP A 206 -6.59 27.40 -7.74
N VAL A 207 -6.98 26.21 -8.23
CA VAL A 207 -6.76 25.82 -9.63
C VAL A 207 -8.01 25.05 -10.06
N ASP A 208 -8.85 25.68 -10.87
CA ASP A 208 -10.04 25.07 -11.45
C ASP A 208 -9.64 23.87 -12.31
N TRP A 209 -9.91 22.67 -11.80
CA TRP A 209 -9.75 21.40 -12.51
C TRP A 209 -10.87 21.22 -13.54
N ILE A 210 -10.53 21.24 -14.83
CA ILE A 210 -11.46 20.95 -15.94
C ILE A 210 -11.51 19.43 -16.16
N PRO A 211 -12.66 18.75 -16.01
CA PRO A 211 -12.77 17.31 -16.28
C PRO A 211 -12.79 17.02 -17.80
N PRO A 212 -12.28 15.86 -18.27
CA PRO A 212 -12.30 15.50 -19.69
C PRO A 212 -13.74 15.27 -20.16
N THR A 213 -14.18 16.05 -21.14
CA THR A 213 -15.50 15.96 -21.74
C THR A 213 -15.66 14.66 -22.53
N ARG A 214 -16.75 13.94 -22.26
CA ARG A 214 -17.20 12.80 -23.07
C ARG A 214 -17.45 13.28 -24.50
N LEU A 215 -16.77 12.67 -25.47
CA LEU A 215 -17.11 12.80 -26.89
C LEU A 215 -18.57 12.38 -27.10
N ARG A 216 -19.45 13.35 -27.39
CA ARG A 216 -20.74 13.08 -28.03
C ARG A 216 -20.56 13.27 -29.54
N PRO A 217 -21.19 12.40 -30.37
CA PRO A 217 -21.15 12.58 -31.81
C PRO A 217 -22.02 13.77 -32.21
N THR A 218 -21.49 14.67 -33.03
CA THR A 218 -22.22 15.79 -33.62
C THR A 218 -23.21 15.30 -34.68
N PRO A 219 -24.45 15.83 -34.73
CA PRO A 219 -25.36 15.55 -35.84
C PRO A 219 -24.96 16.40 -37.06
N LEU A 220 -24.98 15.76 -38.23
CA LEU A 220 -24.95 16.45 -39.52
C LEU A 220 -26.35 17.02 -39.80
N LEU A 221 -26.46 18.33 -40.00
CA LEU A 221 -27.65 18.97 -40.57
C LEU A 221 -27.28 20.32 -41.23
N PRO A 222 -28.07 20.84 -42.18
CA PRO A 222 -28.98 20.17 -43.12
C PRO A 222 -28.49 20.20 -44.59
#